data_AF-A0A4Q7MR03-F1
#
_entry.id   AF-A0A4Q7MR03-F1
#
_cell.length_a   1.000
_cell.length_b   1.000
_cell.length_c   1.000
_cell.angle_alpha   90.00
_cell.angle_beta   90.00
_cell.angle_gamma   90.00
#
_symmetry.space_group_name_H-M   'P 1'
#
loop_
_entity.id
_entity.type
_entity.pdbx_description
1 polymer ?
#
loop_
_entity_poly.entity_id
_entity_poly.type
_entity_poly.pdbx_seq_one_letter_code
_entity_poly.pdbx_strand_id
1 'polypeptide(L)'
;MNLNISNLAKDMLNAAKPILNDYWKEVKPYVEKESKAFAQNLAMIAKLKLQGKITREEALIHIQIQRNSYRAVLTAVEGLGILMVEKALNAAIGAIRNAVNTAIGWSLL
;
A
#
# COMPACT_ATOMS: atom_id res chain seq x y z
N MET A 1 -1.07 -8.03 18.16
CA MET A 1 -1.88 -8.06 16.92
C MET A 1 -0.93 -8.17 15.75
N ASN A 2 -1.13 -9.11 14.82
CA ASN A 2 -0.20 -9.34 13.73
C ASN A 2 -0.91 -9.14 12.39
N LEU A 3 -0.51 -8.13 11.63
CA LEU A 3 -1.00 -7.94 10.27
C LEU A 3 -0.39 -9.02 9.38
N ASN A 4 -1.24 -9.78 8.68
CA ASN A 4 -0.74 -10.77 7.73
C ASN A 4 -0.29 -10.06 6.45
N ILE A 5 1.02 -9.82 6.37
CA ILE A 5 1.67 -9.09 5.26
C ILE A 5 1.33 -9.72 3.91
N SER A 6 1.35 -11.05 3.81
CA SER A 6 1.06 -11.77 2.57
C SER A 6 -0.37 -11.58 2.11
N ASN A 7 -1.34 -11.62 3.03
CA ASN A 7 -2.75 -11.38 2.70
C ASN A 7 -2.97 -9.93 2.27
N LEU A 8 -2.46 -8.95 3.03
CA LEU A 8 -2.59 -7.54 2.68
C LEU A 8 -1.98 -7.23 1.31
N ALA A 9 -0.77 -7.73 1.04
CA ALA A 9 -0.12 -7.53 -0.25
C ALA A 9 -0.92 -8.16 -1.40
N LYS A 10 -1.51 -9.35 -1.17
CA LYS A 10 -2.37 -10.03 -2.14
C LYS A 10 -3.66 -9.26 -2.41
N ASP A 11 -4.30 -8.71 -1.39
CA ASP A 11 -5.53 -7.92 -1.53
C ASP A 11 -5.27 -6.62 -2.29
N MET A 12 -4.16 -5.93 -1.98
CA MET A 12 -3.69 -4.77 -2.73
C MET A 12 -3.44 -5.10 -4.21
N LEU A 13 -2.71 -6.19 -4.48
CA LEU A 13 -2.41 -6.66 -5.82
C LEU A 13 -3.69 -6.95 -6.63
N ASN A 14 -4.63 -7.68 -6.03
CA ASN A 14 -5.88 -8.05 -6.67
C ASN A 14 -6.75 -6.82 -7.00
N ALA A 15 -6.73 -5.79 -6.14
CA ALA A 15 -7.47 -4.56 -6.36
C ALA A 15 -6.82 -3.65 -7.43
N ALA A 16 -5.49 -3.64 -7.54
CA ALA A 16 -4.78 -2.87 -8.56
C ALA A 16 -4.85 -3.52 -9.96
N LYS A 17 -4.86 -4.85 -10.03
CA LYS A 17 -4.86 -5.64 -11.28
C LYS A 17 -5.88 -5.20 -12.33
N PRO A 18 -7.19 -5.06 -12.04
CA PRO A 18 -8.17 -4.71 -13.07
C PRO A 18 -7.95 -3.32 -13.67
N ILE A 19 -7.34 -2.40 -12.91
CA ILE A 19 -7.06 -1.03 -13.37
C ILE A 19 -5.83 -0.99 -14.27
N LEU A 20 -4.89 -1.89 -14.05
CA LEU A 20 -3.62 -1.99 -14.77
C LEU A 20 -3.62 -3.12 -15.80
N ASN A 21 -4.79 -3.61 -16.20
CA ASN A 21 -4.93 -4.83 -16.99
C ASN A 21 -4.10 -4.80 -18.29
N ASP A 22 -4.11 -3.67 -19.00
CA ASP A 22 -3.46 -3.50 -20.30
C ASP A 22 -1.93 -3.56 -20.20
N TYR A 23 -1.37 -3.23 -19.03
CA TYR A 23 0.07 -3.20 -18.75
C TYR A 23 0.48 -4.30 -17.75
N TRP A 24 -0.42 -5.20 -17.39
CA TRP A 24 -0.28 -6.07 -16.22
C TRP A 24 0.99 -6.92 -16.26
N LYS A 25 1.38 -7.41 -17.44
CA LYS A 25 2.59 -8.22 -17.60
C LYS A 25 3.86 -7.47 -17.17
N GLU A 26 3.93 -6.18 -17.47
CA GLU A 26 5.08 -5.33 -17.18
C GLU A 26 5.03 -4.81 -15.74
N VAL A 27 3.85 -4.37 -15.28
CA VAL A 27 3.72 -3.72 -13.96
C VAL A 27 3.60 -4.69 -12.80
N LYS A 28 3.13 -5.92 -13.02
CA LYS A 28 2.92 -6.92 -11.96
C LYS A 28 4.10 -7.04 -10.97
N PRO A 29 5.36 -7.24 -11.39
CA PRO A 29 6.47 -7.37 -10.43
C PRO A 29 6.65 -6.12 -9.56
N TYR A 30 6.39 -4.93 -10.13
CA TYR A 30 6.45 -3.67 -9.40
C TYR A 30 5.29 -3.52 -8.41
N VAL A 31 4.06 -3.84 -8.84
CA VAL A 31 2.87 -3.82 -7.98
C VAL A 31 3.02 -4.82 -6.83
N GLU A 32 3.56 -6.02 -7.08
CA GLU A 32 3.84 -7.03 -6.06
C GLU A 32 4.88 -6.53 -5.03
N LYS A 33 6.00 -5.99 -5.52
CA LYS A 33 7.05 -5.41 -4.68
C LYS A 33 6.51 -4.28 -3.81
N GLU A 34 5.85 -3.29 -4.41
CA GLU A 34 5.39 -2.10 -3.69
C GLU A 34 4.25 -2.42 -2.72
N SER A 35 3.34 -3.35 -3.08
CA SER A 35 2.28 -3.82 -2.16
C SER A 35 2.87 -4.57 -0.95
N LYS A 36 3.90 -5.41 -1.17
CA LYS A 36 4.59 -6.09 -0.07
C LYS A 36 5.32 -5.10 0.84
N ALA A 37 6.04 -4.13 0.27
CA ALA A 37 6.71 -3.08 1.02
C ALA A 37 5.70 -2.25 1.83
N PHE A 38 4.56 -1.92 1.23
CA PHE A 38 3.48 -1.21 1.92
C PHE A 38 2.93 -1.99 3.10
N ALA A 39 2.61 -3.27 2.90
CA ALA A 39 2.13 -4.15 3.97
C ALA A 39 3.16 -4.34 5.09
N GLN A 40 4.45 -4.43 4.77
CA GLN A 40 5.54 -4.48 5.74
C GLN A 40 5.62 -3.19 6.58
N ASN A 41 5.50 -2.02 5.94
CA ASN A 41 5.52 -0.74 6.63
C ASN A 41 4.33 -0.61 7.59
N LEU A 42 3.13 -1.06 7.19
CA LEU A 42 1.96 -1.11 8.08
C LEU A 42 2.17 -2.03 9.28
N ALA A 43 2.77 -3.21 9.08
CA ALA A 43 3.11 -4.12 10.18
C ALA A 43 4.14 -3.49 11.14
N MET A 44 5.11 -2.74 10.60
CA MET A 44 6.08 -1.99 11.40
C MET A 44 5.41 -0.88 12.21
N ILE A 45 4.52 -0.09 11.61
CA ILE A 45 3.71 0.93 12.32
C ILE A 45 2.90 0.30 13.45
N ALA A 46 2.21 -0.82 13.17
CA ALA A 46 1.44 -1.54 14.19
C ALA A 46 2.31 -1.98 15.37
N LYS A 47 3.52 -2.50 15.09
CA LYS A 47 4.49 -2.89 16.11
C LYS A 47 4.98 -1.69 16.94
N LEU A 48 5.39 -0.60 16.28
CA LEU A 48 5.88 0.60 16.98
C LEU A 48 4.78 1.24 17.83
N LYS A 49 3.53 1.23 17.36
CA LYS A 49 2.39 1.70 18.14
C LYS A 49 2.23 0.91 19.43
N LEU A 50 2.27 -0.42 19.36
CA LEU A 50 2.17 -1.28 20.56
C LEU A 50 3.32 -1.05 21.54
N GLN A 51 4.46 -0.58 21.06
CA GLN A 51 5.61 -0.22 21.89
C GLN A 51 5.55 1.22 22.43
N GLY A 52 4.54 2.01 22.04
CA GLY A 52 4.47 3.44 22.40
C GLY A 52 5.57 4.29 21.75
N LYS A 53 6.17 3.82 20.64
CA LYS A 53 7.33 4.45 20.00
C LYS A 53 7.00 5.30 18.78
N ILE A 54 5.73 5.37 18.40
CA ILE A 54 5.27 6.16 17.27
C ILE A 54 3.92 6.79 17.61
N THR A 55 3.77 8.04 17.21
CA THR A 55 2.52 8.80 17.25
C THR A 55 1.67 8.52 16.00
N ARG A 56 0.42 8.98 16.02
CA ARG A 56 -0.45 8.84 14.84
C ARG A 56 0.09 9.70 13.69
N GLU A 57 0.61 10.88 13.99
CA GLU A 57 1.12 11.85 13.04
C GLU A 57 2.38 11.32 12.33
N GLU A 58 3.31 10.72 13.08
CA GLU A 58 4.47 10.04 12.51
C GLU A 58 4.06 8.85 11.63
N ALA A 59 3.08 8.06 12.07
CA ALA A 59 2.54 6.95 11.26
C ALA A 59 1.94 7.43 9.92
N LEU A 60 1.23 8.57 9.91
CA LEU A 60 0.72 9.18 8.69
C LEU A 60 1.84 9.62 7.74
N ILE A 61 2.94 10.16 8.28
CA ILE A 61 4.12 10.51 7.48
C ILE A 61 4.73 9.26 6.82
N HIS A 62 4.90 8.17 7.58
CA HIS A 62 5.39 6.89 7.04
C HIS A 62 4.50 6.36 5.92
N ILE A 63 3.18 6.47 6.06
CA ILE A 63 2.24 6.08 5.01
C ILE A 63 2.39 6.97 3.78
N GLN A 64 2.50 8.29 3.96
CA GLN A 64 2.67 9.22 2.85
C GLN A 64 3.95 8.95 2.06
N ILE A 65 5.06 8.66 2.74
CA ILE A 65 6.32 8.26 2.10
C ILE A 65 6.11 7.01 1.24
N GLN A 66 5.45 6.00 1.80
CA GLN A 66 5.23 4.75 1.08
C GLN A 66 4.26 4.92 -0.11
N ARG A 67 3.22 5.74 0.03
CA ARG A 67 2.33 6.11 -1.09
C ARG A 67 3.11 6.79 -2.21
N ASN A 68 4.02 7.70 -1.86
CA ASN A 68 4.86 8.39 -2.83
C ASN A 68 5.84 7.42 -3.53
N SER A 69 6.45 6.49 -2.79
CA SER A 69 7.30 5.43 -3.37
C SER A 69 6.53 4.59 -4.38
N TYR A 70 5.36 4.08 -3.98
CA TYR A 70 4.51 3.25 -4.83
C TYR A 70 4.16 4.00 -6.13
N ARG A 71 3.69 5.25 -6.00
CA ARG A 71 3.37 6.11 -7.14
C ARG A 71 4.57 6.32 -8.06
N ALA A 72 5.73 6.66 -7.51
CA ALA A 72 6.93 6.94 -8.28
C ALA A 72 7.36 5.72 -9.10
N VAL A 73 7.33 4.53 -8.49
CA VAL A 73 7.69 3.27 -9.16
C VAL A 73 6.76 2.97 -10.33
N LEU A 74 5.44 3.07 -10.13
CA LEU A 74 4.51 2.80 -11.23
C LEU A 74 4.54 3.86 -12.34
N THR A 75 4.76 5.13 -11.98
CA THR A 75 4.85 6.23 -12.97
C THR A 75 6.10 6.13 -13.84
N ALA A 76 7.14 5.42 -13.37
CA ALA A 76 8.35 5.16 -14.16
C ALA A 76 8.13 4.13 -15.28
N VAL A 77 6.99 3.42 -15.31
CA VAL A 77 6.67 2.47 -16.38
C VAL A 77 6.14 3.24 -17.59
N GLU A 78 6.78 3.02 -18.74
CA GLU A 78 6.40 3.65 -20.00
C GLU A 78 4.94 3.31 -20.36
N GLY A 79 4.17 4.32 -20.81
CA GLY A 79 2.76 4.16 -21.14
C GLY A 79 1.79 4.23 -19.94
N LEU A 80 2.26 4.12 -18.69
CA LEU A 80 1.40 4.35 -17.52
C LEU A 80 1.18 5.84 -17.28
N GLY A 81 -0.02 6.31 -17.59
CA GLY A 81 -0.45 7.66 -17.22
C GLY A 81 -0.65 7.82 -15.70
N ILE A 82 -0.34 9.00 -15.18
CA ILE A 82 -0.49 9.37 -13.75
C ILE A 82 -1.89 9.02 -13.21
N LEU A 83 -2.95 9.27 -14.00
CA LEU A 83 -4.33 8.96 -13.60
C LEU A 83 -4.57 7.47 -13.35
N MET A 84 -3.95 6.58 -14.13
CA MET A 84 -4.07 5.13 -13.91
C MET A 84 -3.31 4.71 -12.67
N VAL A 85 -2.11 5.26 -12.45
CA VAL A 85 -1.32 5.03 -11.24
C VAL A 85 -2.10 5.42 -9.99
N GLU A 86 -2.73 6.60 -9.97
CA GLU A 86 -3.54 7.05 -8.83
C GLU A 86 -4.75 6.15 -8.59
N LYS A 87 -5.46 5.75 -9.66
CA LYS A 87 -6.60 4.83 -9.54
C LYS A 87 -6.15 3.49 -8.96
N ALA A 88 -5.07 2.92 -9.46
CA ALA A 88 -4.54 1.64 -8.98
C ALA A 88 -4.09 1.73 -7.51
N LEU A 89 -3.37 2.79 -7.14
CA LEU A 89 -2.91 3.01 -5.77
C LEU A 89 -4.10 3.18 -4.81
N ASN A 90 -5.10 3.97 -5.17
CA ASN A 90 -6.29 4.17 -4.34
C ASN A 90 -7.12 2.90 -4.19
N ALA A 91 -7.24 2.09 -5.25
CA ALA A 91 -7.90 0.79 -5.17
C ALA A 91 -7.13 -0.18 -4.25
N ALA A 92 -5.81 -0.26 -4.40
CA ALA A 92 -4.96 -1.09 -3.57
C ALA A 92 -5.07 -0.71 -2.08
N ILE A 93 -4.94 0.57 -1.74
CA ILE A 93 -5.06 1.06 -0.36
C ILE A 93 -6.49 0.87 0.17
N GLY A 94 -7.50 1.13 -0.66
CA GLY A 94 -8.90 0.97 -0.31
C GLY A 94 -9.25 -0.47 0.09
N ALA A 95 -8.66 -1.46 -0.59
CA ALA A 95 -8.90 -2.88 -0.31
C ALA A 95 -8.47 -3.30 1.11
N ILE A 96 -7.41 -2.68 1.65
CA ILE A 96 -6.86 -3.03 2.96
C ILE A 96 -7.27 -2.06 4.08
N ARG A 97 -7.88 -0.92 3.74
CA ARG A 97 -8.21 0.17 4.66
C ARG A 97 -8.87 -0.30 5.95
N ASN A 98 -9.98 -1.03 5.84
CA ASN A 98 -10.79 -1.41 7.00
C ASN A 98 -10.03 -2.38 7.91
N ALA A 99 -9.40 -3.39 7.34
CA ALA A 99 -8.61 -4.37 8.08
C ALA A 99 -7.46 -3.70 8.85
N VAL A 100 -6.73 -2.79 8.19
CA VAL A 100 -5.58 -2.08 8.76
C VAL A 100 -6.00 -1.08 9.82
N ASN A 101 -6.99 -0.22 9.53
CA ASN A 101 -7.43 0.81 10.49
C ASN A 101 -8.03 0.16 11.74
N THR A 102 -8.76 -0.96 11.60
CA THR A 102 -9.28 -1.75 12.73
C THR A 102 -8.14 -2.34 13.55
N ALA A 103 -7.13 -2.92 12.88
CA ALA A 103 -6.04 -3.59 13.55
C ALA A 103 -5.06 -2.64 14.25
N ILE A 104 -4.80 -1.51 13.62
CA ILE A 104 -3.95 -0.48 14.22
C ILE A 104 -4.76 0.30 15.26
N GLY A 105 -6.09 0.45 15.09
CA GLY A 105 -6.92 1.28 15.95
C GLY A 105 -6.73 2.78 15.69
N TRP A 106 -6.35 3.14 14.46
CA TRP A 106 -6.23 4.52 13.98
C TRP A 106 -6.80 4.60 12.56
N SER A 107 -7.45 5.72 12.23
CA SER A 107 -7.82 6.01 10.85
C SER A 107 -6.61 6.59 10.11
N LEU A 108 -5.89 5.71 9.40
CA LEU A 108 -4.63 6.02 8.71
C LEU A 108 -4.74 5.94 7.18
N LEU A 109 -5.54 5.01 6.68
CA LEU A 109 -5.73 4.74 5.24
C LEU A 109 -7.09 5.24 4.75
#